data_AF-A0A316LWW7-F1
#
_entry.id   AF-A0A316LWW7-F1
#
_cell.length_a   1.000
_cell.length_b   1.000
_cell.length_c   1.000
_cell.angle_alpha   90.00
_cell.angle_beta   90.00
_cell.angle_gamma   90.00
#
_symmetry.space_group_name_H-M   'P 1'
#
loop_
_entity.id
_entity.type
_entity.pdbx_description
1 polymer ?
#
loop_
_entity_poly.entity_id
_entity_poly.type
_entity_poly.pdbx_seq_one_letter_code
_entity_poly.pdbx_strand_id
1 'polypeptide(L)'
;MCASRCSNRAACCWNARSRRSACRLAARRPAGASCAARRLSLCSLIQSAVVTESGAEYGGGTRMSFSGNVKSEMCRTQVQKPCCALAELYGILLFSSAFGPQAMRIITRNERLSRRIAQLCAMQSPPLEAAFAVSAASGGRRTLLLTDKRQIAALLQAFGYDGDGFLTLHFNGWIVEEDCCRAAFLRGAFLTGGYLAEPEKMYYLELSSPHSSLMRELNVLFADMELRMKPARRKDNHLLYCKDGETIEAYLTLAGAHKAVIEFMETRVIKDVRNTINRRVNCEASNIIKAAENGSYQLEMLRRIEQAGAAAALDDKLREAMRLRMEYPDEPLAELAARAEPPISKSGLNHRLRKLVAMAERLPAADASAQKQTD
;
A
#
# COMPACT_ATOMS: atom_id res chain seq x y z
N MET A 1 17.89 -9.29 43.95
CA MET A 1 18.77 -8.35 44.68
C MET A 1 19.51 -7.52 43.65
N CYS A 2 18.97 -6.33 43.35
CA CYS A 2 19.54 -5.00 43.68
C CYS A 2 20.92 -4.79 43.02
N ALA A 3 21.04 -4.06 41.91
CA ALA A 3 20.89 -2.60 41.72
C ALA A 3 22.01 -1.75 42.35
N SER A 4 22.84 -1.14 41.50
CA SER A 4 23.47 0.21 41.60
C SER A 4 24.48 0.31 40.44
N ARG A 5 24.38 1.18 39.41
CA ARG A 5 24.23 2.64 39.26
C ARG A 5 25.37 3.48 39.85
N CYS A 6 26.19 4.03 38.94
CA CYS A 6 26.72 5.40 38.81
C CYS A 6 28.03 5.32 37.99
N SER A 7 28.45 6.25 37.13
CA SER A 7 27.93 7.51 36.59
C SER A 7 29.04 8.05 35.68
N ASN A 8 28.74 8.53 34.46
CA ASN A 8 29.40 9.75 33.97
C ASN A 8 28.63 10.40 32.81
N ARG A 9 28.33 11.68 32.99
CA ARG A 9 27.69 12.62 32.07
C ARG A 9 28.73 13.66 31.66
N ALA A 10 28.75 14.02 30.38
CA ALA A 10 29.10 15.35 29.86
C ALA A 10 28.30 15.48 28.55
N ALA A 11 27.19 16.22 28.44
CA ALA A 11 27.02 17.67 28.51
C ALA A 11 27.72 18.43 27.37
N CYS A 12 26.95 18.82 26.34
CA CYS A 12 27.12 20.11 25.69
C CYS A 12 25.77 20.57 25.10
N CYS A 13 25.19 21.56 25.76
CA CYS A 13 23.98 22.29 25.41
C CYS A 13 24.27 23.31 24.31
N TRP A 14 23.38 23.52 23.35
CA TRP A 14 23.20 24.85 22.73
C TRP A 14 21.73 25.24 22.70
N ASN A 15 21.51 26.49 23.11
CA ASN A 15 20.28 27.07 23.63
C ASN A 15 19.44 27.72 22.52
N ALA A 16 18.12 27.73 22.75
CA ALA A 16 17.15 28.55 22.01
C ALA A 16 17.19 30.02 22.44
N ARG A 17 16.94 30.97 21.51
CA ARG A 17 15.90 32.04 21.63
C ARG A 17 16.03 33.21 20.62
N SER A 18 14.84 33.61 20.14
CA SER A 18 14.39 34.98 19.82
C SER A 18 14.79 35.56 18.45
N ARG A 19 13.98 36.37 17.71
CA ARG A 19 12.91 37.34 18.05
C ARG A 19 11.87 37.48 16.92
N ARG A 20 10.72 38.03 17.31
CA ARG A 20 9.59 38.48 16.46
C ARG A 20 9.84 39.86 15.84
N SER A 21 8.99 40.16 14.84
CA SER A 21 8.26 41.41 14.51
C SER A 21 8.89 42.53 13.68
N ALA A 22 8.25 42.81 12.52
CA ALA A 22 7.74 44.11 12.03
C ALA A 22 6.84 43.80 10.79
N CYS A 23 5.52 44.01 10.71
CA CYS A 23 4.63 45.18 10.78
C CYS A 23 4.76 46.25 9.66
N ARG A 24 3.76 46.21 8.75
CA ARG A 24 2.97 47.30 8.11
C ARG A 24 3.60 48.24 7.07
N LEU A 25 2.96 48.28 5.89
CA LEU A 25 2.28 49.42 5.23
C LEU A 25 1.64 48.87 3.92
N ALA A 26 0.30 48.75 3.77
CA ALA A 26 -0.66 49.76 3.30
C ALA A 26 -0.23 50.46 1.99
N ALA A 27 -1.00 50.67 0.92
CA ALA A 27 -2.41 50.48 0.58
C ALA A 27 -2.57 50.74 -0.94
N ARG A 28 -3.65 50.24 -1.57
CA ARG A 28 -4.62 51.00 -2.40
C ARG A 28 -5.54 50.07 -3.22
N ARG A 29 -6.84 50.17 -2.93
CA ARG A 29 -7.99 49.86 -3.82
C ARG A 29 -8.34 51.14 -4.63
N PRO A 30 -9.12 51.04 -5.72
CA PRO A 30 -10.60 51.12 -5.71
C PRO A 30 -11.23 50.13 -6.72
N ALA A 31 -12.54 49.98 -6.99
CA ALA A 31 -13.84 50.15 -6.33
C ALA A 31 -14.92 49.70 -7.37
N GLY A 32 -16.13 49.32 -6.93
CA GLY A 32 -17.34 49.11 -7.76
C GLY A 32 -17.91 47.69 -7.66
N ALA A 33 -18.88 47.37 -6.79
CA ALA A 33 -20.35 47.62 -6.87
C ALA A 33 -21.00 46.86 -8.05
N SER A 34 -22.06 46.04 -7.96
CA SER A 34 -23.27 45.94 -7.11
C SER A 34 -23.59 44.44 -6.85
N CYS A 35 -24.22 43.94 -5.77
CA CYS A 35 -25.50 44.19 -5.11
C CYS A 35 -26.76 43.79 -5.90
N ALA A 36 -27.29 42.57 -5.65
CA ALA A 36 -28.73 42.28 -5.60
C ALA A 36 -28.99 40.92 -4.91
N ALA A 37 -29.89 40.95 -3.93
CA ALA A 37 -30.31 39.84 -3.08
C ALA A 37 -31.51 39.07 -3.65
N ARG A 38 -31.73 37.82 -3.21
CA ARG A 38 -32.94 37.40 -2.46
C ARG A 38 -33.03 35.87 -2.20
N ARG A 39 -33.17 35.56 -0.90
CA ARG A 39 -34.13 34.66 -0.20
C ARG A 39 -34.34 33.21 -0.67
N LEU A 40 -33.95 32.29 0.24
CA LEU A 40 -34.74 31.23 0.91
C LEU A 40 -35.76 30.43 0.08
N SER A 41 -35.57 29.11 0.03
CA SER A 41 -36.61 28.12 0.37
C SER A 41 -35.98 26.78 0.73
N LEU A 42 -36.41 26.22 1.87
CA LEU A 42 -36.18 24.84 2.31
C LEU A 42 -37.13 23.88 1.56
N CYS A 43 -36.78 22.59 1.64
CA CYS A 43 -37.60 21.38 1.47
C CYS A 43 -37.80 20.77 0.06
N SER A 44 -37.20 19.58 -0.06
CA SER A 44 -37.79 18.30 -0.50
C SER A 44 -37.23 17.67 -1.77
N LEU A 45 -37.12 16.32 -1.68
CA LEU A 45 -36.91 15.29 -2.72
C LEU A 45 -35.43 14.93 -2.98
N ILE A 46 -34.88 13.91 -2.31
CA ILE A 46 -35.06 12.45 -2.48
C ILE A 46 -34.49 11.95 -3.83
N GLN A 47 -33.54 11.00 -3.70
CA GLN A 47 -33.02 10.08 -4.71
C GLN A 47 -32.26 10.68 -5.90
N SER A 48 -30.93 10.61 -5.83
CA SER A 48 -30.10 10.08 -6.91
C SER A 48 -28.70 9.76 -6.38
N ALA A 49 -28.34 8.48 -6.44
CA ALA A 49 -26.99 8.00 -6.24
C ALA A 49 -26.07 8.67 -7.27
N VAL A 50 -25.16 9.51 -6.81
CA VAL A 50 -24.11 10.07 -7.66
C VAL A 50 -23.08 8.98 -7.88
N VAL A 51 -23.25 8.23 -8.96
CA VAL A 51 -22.14 7.67 -9.72
C VAL A 51 -21.38 8.88 -10.27
N THR A 52 -20.26 9.26 -9.65
CA THR A 52 -19.32 10.19 -10.30
C THR A 52 -18.54 9.41 -11.36
N GLU A 53 -19.17 9.16 -12.50
CA GLU A 53 -18.47 9.00 -13.77
C GLU A 53 -18.07 10.40 -14.26
N SER A 54 -16.92 10.88 -13.80
CA SER A 54 -16.21 11.96 -14.47
C SER A 54 -15.38 11.35 -15.60
N GLY A 55 -16.04 11.14 -16.74
CA GLY A 55 -15.39 10.93 -18.03
C GLY A 55 -14.60 12.19 -18.41
N ALA A 56 -13.31 12.17 -18.13
CA ALA A 56 -12.36 13.14 -18.66
C ALA A 56 -11.75 12.56 -19.95
N GLU A 57 -12.27 13.03 -21.09
CA GLU A 57 -11.55 12.98 -22.35
C GLU A 57 -10.25 13.80 -22.22
N TYR A 58 -9.10 13.12 -22.24
CA TYR A 58 -7.81 13.72 -22.53
C TYR A 58 -6.98 12.76 -23.37
N GLY A 59 -6.38 13.32 -24.43
CA GLY A 59 -5.78 12.62 -25.56
C GLY A 59 -4.76 11.53 -25.23
N GLY A 60 -4.57 10.65 -26.23
CA GLY A 60 -3.72 9.47 -26.21
C GLY A 60 -2.22 9.74 -26.03
N GLY A 61 -1.83 10.28 -24.88
CA GLY A 61 -0.51 10.11 -24.31
C GLY A 61 -0.46 8.76 -23.61
N THR A 62 0.49 7.91 -23.97
CA THR A 62 0.71 6.61 -23.32
C THR A 62 0.92 6.85 -21.82
N ARG A 63 -0.09 6.56 -21.00
CA ARG A 63 -0.03 6.80 -19.54
C ARG A 63 1.14 5.98 -18.99
N MET A 64 2.23 6.65 -18.57
CA MET A 64 3.39 5.97 -18.02
C MET A 64 2.98 5.27 -16.73
N SER A 65 3.36 3.99 -16.59
CA SER A 65 3.15 3.22 -15.36
C SER A 65 3.85 3.90 -14.17
N PHE A 66 3.34 3.70 -12.95
CA PHE A 66 3.95 4.24 -11.72
C PHE A 66 5.46 3.95 -11.62
N SER A 67 5.89 2.71 -11.85
CA SER A 67 7.32 2.35 -11.92
C SER A 67 8.13 3.20 -12.91
N GLY A 68 7.54 3.53 -14.06
CA GLY A 68 8.16 4.38 -15.08
C GLY A 68 8.34 5.82 -14.62
N ASN A 69 7.38 6.36 -13.85
CA ASN A 69 7.49 7.68 -13.22
C ASN A 69 8.61 7.69 -12.18
N VAL A 70 8.66 6.67 -11.30
CA VAL A 70 9.73 6.51 -10.31
C VAL A 70 11.11 6.47 -10.97
N LYS A 71 11.29 5.65 -12.02
CA LYS A 71 12.55 5.60 -12.78
C LYS A 71 12.89 6.94 -13.42
N SER A 72 11.89 7.67 -13.90
CA SER A 72 12.09 8.99 -14.53
C SER A 72 12.50 10.05 -13.51
N GLU A 73 11.98 9.98 -12.29
CA GLU A 73 12.38 10.81 -11.16
C GLU A 73 13.83 10.51 -10.76
N MET A 74 14.16 9.24 -10.52
CA MET A 74 15.50 8.80 -10.14
C MET A 74 16.58 9.25 -11.12
N CYS A 75 16.31 9.21 -12.44
CA CYS A 75 17.24 9.73 -13.46
C CYS A 75 17.51 11.25 -13.33
N ARG A 76 16.68 12.01 -12.61
CA ARG A 76 16.86 13.46 -12.39
C ARG A 76 17.57 13.78 -11.08
N THR A 77 17.69 12.81 -10.17
CA THR A 77 18.38 12.99 -8.89
C THR A 77 19.84 13.37 -9.13
N GLN A 78 20.32 14.44 -8.52
CA GLN A 78 21.69 14.92 -8.72
C GLN A 78 22.71 13.97 -8.07
N VAL A 79 23.79 13.65 -8.78
CA VAL A 79 24.94 12.93 -8.22
C VAL A 79 26.04 13.95 -7.98
N GLN A 80 26.57 13.98 -6.75
CA GLN A 80 27.55 14.98 -6.35
C GLN A 80 28.98 14.44 -6.36
N LYS A 81 29.19 13.17 -6.01
CA LYS A 81 30.52 12.56 -5.85
C LYS A 81 30.82 11.55 -6.97
N PRO A 82 32.09 11.45 -7.43
CA PRO A 82 32.51 10.42 -8.38
C PRO A 82 32.26 8.99 -7.90
N CYS A 83 32.44 8.70 -6.60
CA CYS A 83 32.18 7.39 -6.02
C CYS A 83 30.70 6.99 -6.13
N CYS A 84 29.78 7.92 -5.85
CA CYS A 84 28.34 7.71 -6.06
C CYS A 84 28.01 7.50 -7.55
N ALA A 85 28.70 8.20 -8.45
CA ALA A 85 28.49 8.04 -9.87
C ALA A 85 28.92 6.64 -10.35
N LEU A 86 30.06 6.16 -9.85
CA LEU A 86 30.56 4.81 -10.11
C LEU A 86 29.60 3.75 -9.55
N ALA A 87 29.11 3.93 -8.32
CA ALA A 87 28.18 3.00 -7.68
C ALA A 87 26.82 2.92 -8.39
N GLU A 88 26.27 4.06 -8.85
CA GLU A 88 25.04 4.07 -9.64
C GLU A 88 25.26 3.39 -11.00
N LEU A 89 26.38 3.69 -11.68
CA LEU A 89 26.71 3.06 -12.96
C LEU A 89 26.90 1.54 -12.81
N TYR A 90 27.54 1.11 -11.72
CA TYR A 90 27.70 -0.28 -11.37
C TYR A 90 26.33 -0.96 -11.21
N GLY A 91 25.42 -0.39 -10.41
CA GLY A 91 24.06 -0.92 -10.24
C GLY A 91 23.27 -1.00 -11.56
N ILE A 92 23.41 0.00 -12.44
CA ILE A 92 22.76 -0.01 -13.77
C ILE A 92 23.23 -1.19 -14.62
N LEU A 93 24.54 -1.42 -14.68
CA LEU A 93 25.16 -2.42 -15.54
C LEU A 93 25.03 -3.83 -14.97
N LEU A 94 25.09 -3.97 -13.65
CA LEU A 94 24.97 -5.25 -12.96
C LEU A 94 23.59 -5.90 -13.14
N PHE A 95 22.55 -5.08 -13.29
CA PHE A 95 21.18 -5.50 -13.60
C PHE A 95 20.83 -5.44 -15.09
N SER A 96 21.82 -5.19 -15.96
CA SER A 96 21.59 -5.11 -17.39
C SER A 96 21.33 -6.48 -18.03
N SER A 97 20.79 -6.48 -19.25
CA SER A 97 20.44 -7.72 -19.96
C SER A 97 21.66 -8.51 -20.46
N ALA A 98 22.82 -7.87 -20.52
CA ALA A 98 24.10 -8.51 -20.76
C ALA A 98 25.19 -7.64 -20.11
N PHE A 99 26.01 -8.26 -19.28
CA PHE A 99 27.15 -7.64 -18.63
C PHE A 99 28.32 -8.61 -18.72
N GLY A 100 29.37 -8.25 -19.45
CA GLY A 100 30.54 -9.11 -19.65
C GLY A 100 31.51 -8.55 -20.70
N PRO A 101 32.61 -9.27 -20.98
CA PRO A 101 33.71 -8.78 -21.81
C PRO A 101 33.37 -8.64 -23.31
N GLN A 102 32.31 -9.31 -23.79
CA GLN A 102 31.92 -9.26 -25.20
C GLN A 102 30.95 -8.11 -25.51
N ALA A 103 30.03 -7.82 -24.60
CA ALA A 103 29.05 -6.77 -24.78
C ALA A 103 28.43 -6.37 -23.44
N MET A 104 28.09 -5.08 -23.32
CA MET A 104 27.19 -4.58 -22.28
C MET A 104 25.89 -4.10 -22.94
N ARG A 105 24.74 -4.62 -22.50
CA ARG A 105 23.44 -4.32 -23.12
C ARG A 105 22.37 -3.99 -22.09
N ILE A 106 21.83 -2.79 -22.18
CA ILE A 106 20.75 -2.30 -21.33
C ILE A 106 19.48 -2.19 -22.18
N ILE A 107 18.37 -2.75 -21.70
CA ILE A 107 17.05 -2.61 -22.32
C ILE A 107 16.20 -1.75 -21.39
N THR A 108 15.74 -0.60 -21.86
CA THR A 108 14.99 0.35 -21.03
C THR A 108 13.87 1.02 -21.81
N ARG A 109 12.80 1.39 -21.11
CA ARG A 109 11.76 2.31 -21.66
C ARG A 109 12.02 3.76 -21.28
N ASN A 110 13.00 4.01 -20.40
CA ASN A 110 13.31 5.35 -19.93
C ASN A 110 14.32 6.01 -20.87
N GLU A 111 13.85 7.01 -21.61
CA GLU A 111 14.64 7.77 -22.58
C GLU A 111 15.77 8.59 -21.96
N ARG A 112 15.72 8.83 -20.65
CA ARG A 112 16.72 9.62 -19.92
C ARG A 112 17.92 8.80 -19.47
N LEU A 113 17.81 7.46 -19.47
CA LEU A 113 18.85 6.60 -18.93
C LEU A 113 20.17 6.70 -19.72
N SER A 114 20.13 6.86 -21.04
CA SER A 114 21.35 7.01 -21.86
C SER A 114 22.15 8.26 -21.49
N ARG A 115 21.48 9.41 -21.39
CA ARG A 115 22.11 10.67 -20.95
C ARG A 115 22.64 10.58 -19.53
N ARG A 116 21.91 9.88 -18.66
CA ARG A 116 22.35 9.63 -17.27
C ARG A 116 23.64 8.81 -17.25
N ILE A 117 23.72 7.71 -17.99
CA ILE A 117 24.93 6.88 -18.07
C ILE A 117 26.12 7.71 -18.56
N ALA A 118 25.96 8.49 -19.64
CA ALA A 118 27.03 9.35 -20.15
C ALA A 118 27.51 10.36 -19.09
N GLN A 119 26.60 10.96 -18.31
CA GLN A 119 26.95 11.84 -17.19
C GLN A 119 27.75 11.10 -16.12
N LEU A 120 27.34 9.89 -15.72
CA LEU A 120 28.02 9.10 -14.69
C LEU A 120 29.44 8.71 -15.11
N CYS A 121 29.62 8.34 -16.38
CA CYS A 121 30.93 8.03 -16.96
C CYS A 121 31.86 9.25 -17.01
N ALA A 122 31.32 10.43 -17.36
CA ALA A 122 32.08 11.68 -17.44
C ALA A 122 32.56 12.19 -16.07
N MET A 123 31.95 11.75 -14.97
CA MET A 123 32.33 12.14 -13.60
C MET A 123 33.55 11.37 -13.07
N GLN A 124 34.03 10.34 -13.79
CA GLN A 124 35.22 9.59 -13.39
C GLN A 124 36.50 10.33 -13.80
N SER A 125 37.61 10.02 -13.13
CA SER A 125 38.93 10.58 -13.45
C SER A 125 39.96 9.44 -13.61
N PRO A 126 40.44 9.16 -14.83
CA PRO A 126 39.99 9.75 -16.11
C PRO A 126 38.53 9.39 -16.43
N PRO A 127 37.84 10.19 -17.28
CA PRO A 127 36.49 9.86 -17.71
C PRO A 127 36.42 8.48 -18.35
N LEU A 128 35.37 7.71 -18.04
CA LEU A 128 35.15 6.43 -18.68
C LEU A 128 34.57 6.65 -20.08
N GLU A 129 35.25 6.18 -21.11
CA GLU A 129 34.70 6.20 -22.46
C GLU A 129 33.69 5.06 -22.60
N ALA A 130 32.41 5.40 -22.76
CA ALA A 130 31.33 4.42 -22.94
C ALA A 130 30.30 4.93 -23.94
N ALA A 131 30.58 4.73 -25.22
CA ALA A 131 29.73 5.14 -26.32
C ALA A 131 28.66 4.06 -26.62
N PHE A 132 27.58 4.06 -25.84
CA PHE A 132 26.46 3.15 -26.09
C PHE A 132 25.72 3.52 -27.37
N ALA A 133 25.71 2.60 -28.34
CA ALA A 133 24.83 2.69 -29.51
C ALA A 133 23.37 2.55 -29.05
N VAL A 134 22.53 3.51 -29.44
CA VAL A 134 21.11 3.54 -29.07
C VAL A 134 20.28 3.07 -30.26
N SER A 135 19.54 1.98 -30.09
CA SER A 135 18.54 1.55 -31.07
C SER A 135 17.14 1.54 -30.46
N ALA A 136 16.16 2.02 -31.22
CA ALA A 136 14.76 1.91 -30.84
C ALA A 136 14.25 0.51 -31.20
N ALA A 137 13.52 -0.11 -30.28
CA ALA A 137 12.79 -1.34 -30.50
C ALA A 137 11.28 -1.07 -30.47
N SER A 138 10.49 -2.05 -30.90
CA SER A 138 9.03 -1.96 -30.86
C SER A 138 8.50 -1.76 -29.43
N GLY A 139 7.42 -0.96 -29.32
CA GLY A 139 6.75 -0.72 -28.03
C GLY A 139 7.48 0.23 -27.08
N GLY A 140 8.21 1.22 -27.60
CA GLY A 140 8.85 2.28 -26.80
C GLY A 140 10.06 1.83 -25.98
N ARG A 141 10.58 0.62 -26.25
CA ARG A 141 11.83 0.14 -25.63
C ARG A 141 13.01 0.65 -26.43
N ARG A 142 14.10 0.95 -25.75
CA ARG A 142 15.40 1.31 -26.32
C ARG A 142 16.43 0.31 -25.83
N THR A 143 17.33 -0.05 -26.74
CA THR A 143 18.49 -0.88 -26.43
C THR A 143 19.72 0.02 -26.46
N LEU A 144 20.48 0.04 -25.38
CA LEU A 144 21.79 0.65 -25.29
C LEU A 144 22.80 -0.48 -25.38
N LEU A 145 23.64 -0.48 -26.42
CA LEU A 145 24.61 -1.54 -26.66
C LEU A 145 26.02 -0.96 -26.74
N LEU A 146 26.92 -1.54 -25.96
CA LEU A 146 28.36 -1.29 -26.02
C LEU A 146 29.07 -2.59 -26.41
N THR A 147 29.88 -2.52 -27.47
CA THR A 147 30.66 -3.66 -28.01
C THR A 147 32.15 -3.36 -28.15
N ASP A 148 32.57 -2.11 -27.94
CA ASP A 148 33.98 -1.75 -27.98
C ASP A 148 34.73 -2.40 -26.81
N LYS A 149 35.66 -3.29 -27.13
CA LYS A 149 36.39 -4.08 -26.12
C LYS A 149 37.24 -3.24 -25.19
N ARG A 150 37.81 -2.11 -25.66
CA ARG A 150 38.64 -1.23 -24.83
C ARG A 150 37.77 -0.50 -23.80
N GLN A 151 36.62 0.00 -24.24
CA GLN A 151 35.65 0.67 -23.37
C GLN A 151 35.06 -0.30 -22.33
N ILE A 152 34.71 -1.53 -22.76
CA ILE A 152 34.23 -2.58 -21.87
C ILE A 152 35.29 -2.95 -20.83
N ALA A 153 36.55 -3.14 -21.25
CA ALA A 153 37.64 -3.46 -20.34
C ALA A 153 37.86 -2.36 -19.29
N ALA A 154 37.81 -1.09 -19.68
CA ALA A 154 37.91 0.03 -18.75
C ALA A 154 36.77 0.05 -17.72
N LEU A 155 35.53 -0.22 -18.15
CA LEU A 155 34.38 -0.35 -17.24
C LEU A 155 34.53 -1.53 -16.29
N LEU A 156 34.89 -2.71 -16.80
CA LEU A 156 35.10 -3.91 -15.98
C LEU A 156 36.20 -3.67 -14.94
N GLN A 157 37.31 -3.08 -15.33
CA GLN A 157 38.40 -2.73 -14.43
C GLN A 157 37.95 -1.72 -13.36
N ALA A 158 37.19 -0.69 -13.75
CA ALA A 158 36.63 0.29 -12.80
C ALA A 158 35.67 -0.35 -11.78
N PHE A 159 35.02 -1.47 -12.14
CA PHE A 159 34.19 -2.25 -11.22
C PHE A 159 34.95 -3.33 -10.46
N GLY A 160 36.26 -3.49 -10.69
CA GLY A 160 37.08 -4.51 -10.04
C GLY A 160 36.95 -5.91 -10.64
N TYR A 161 36.66 -6.02 -11.94
CA TYR A 161 36.74 -7.29 -12.67
C TYR A 161 37.94 -7.29 -13.62
N ASP A 162 38.66 -8.42 -13.64
CA ASP A 162 39.69 -8.68 -14.63
C ASP A 162 39.08 -9.30 -15.90
N GLY A 163 39.62 -8.93 -17.07
CA GLY A 163 39.09 -9.34 -18.37
C GLY A 163 39.11 -10.86 -18.62
N ASP A 164 40.04 -11.58 -17.98
CA ASP A 164 40.24 -13.03 -18.16
C ASP A 164 39.48 -13.89 -17.13
N GLY A 165 38.93 -13.29 -16.07
CA GLY A 165 38.37 -13.98 -14.90
C GLY A 165 36.84 -13.98 -14.80
N PHE A 166 36.12 -13.55 -15.83
CA PHE A 166 34.66 -13.35 -15.80
C PHE A 166 33.86 -14.66 -15.92
N LEU A 167 34.09 -15.62 -15.02
CA LEU A 167 33.40 -16.91 -14.98
C LEU A 167 32.09 -16.85 -14.20
N THR A 168 32.02 -16.02 -13.16
CA THR A 168 30.82 -15.83 -12.33
C THR A 168 30.71 -14.37 -11.88
N LEU A 169 29.52 -13.80 -12.01
CA LEU A 169 29.25 -12.44 -11.59
C LEU A 169 29.13 -12.38 -10.06
N HIS A 170 30.13 -11.77 -9.41
CA HIS A 170 30.16 -11.49 -7.99
C HIS A 170 30.03 -10.00 -7.72
N PHE A 171 29.44 -9.65 -6.58
CA PHE A 171 29.25 -8.30 -6.13
C PHE A 171 30.53 -7.76 -5.48
N ASN A 172 31.07 -6.68 -6.03
CA ASN A 172 32.25 -6.00 -5.50
C ASN A 172 31.84 -4.95 -4.47
N GLY A 173 31.82 -5.35 -3.20
CA GLY A 173 31.29 -4.56 -2.08
C GLY A 173 32.01 -3.24 -1.80
N TRP A 174 33.28 -3.09 -2.17
CA TRP A 174 34.05 -1.85 -1.96
C TRP A 174 33.43 -0.63 -2.67
N ILE A 175 32.70 -0.85 -3.76
CA ILE A 175 32.01 0.20 -4.51
C ILE A 175 30.86 0.82 -3.69
N VAL A 176 30.30 0.06 -2.73
CA VAL A 176 29.13 0.46 -1.91
C VAL A 176 29.44 0.52 -0.42
N GLU A 177 30.71 0.75 -0.06
CA GLU A 177 31.12 0.80 1.34
C GLU A 177 30.44 1.95 2.09
N GLU A 178 30.43 3.13 1.47
CA GLU A 178 29.81 4.35 1.99
C GLU A 178 28.28 4.38 1.78
N ASP A 179 27.55 4.96 2.74
CA ASP A 179 26.08 5.09 2.67
C ASP A 179 25.62 5.84 1.41
N CYS A 180 26.35 6.88 1.00
CA CYS A 180 26.04 7.62 -0.22
C CYS A 180 26.21 6.77 -1.49
N CYS A 181 27.12 5.80 -1.47
CA CYS A 181 27.33 4.87 -2.58
C CYS A 181 26.27 3.77 -2.58
N ARG A 182 25.86 3.27 -1.40
CA ARG A 182 24.73 2.32 -1.27
C ARG A 182 23.44 2.90 -1.86
N ALA A 183 23.09 4.13 -1.48
CA ALA A 183 21.96 4.87 -2.03
C ALA A 183 22.02 4.99 -3.57
N ALA A 184 23.20 5.31 -4.10
CA ALA A 184 23.43 5.43 -5.54
C ALA A 184 23.34 4.09 -6.28
N PHE A 185 23.88 3.03 -5.68
CA PHE A 185 23.78 1.66 -6.19
C PHE A 185 22.33 1.18 -6.26
N LEU A 186 21.54 1.38 -5.20
CA LEU A 186 20.10 1.02 -5.19
C LEU A 186 19.36 1.70 -6.33
N ARG A 187 19.62 3.00 -6.53
CA ARG A 187 19.04 3.76 -7.64
C ARG A 187 19.40 3.12 -8.98
N GLY A 188 20.67 2.80 -9.20
CA GLY A 188 21.13 2.14 -10.43
C GLY A 188 20.48 0.77 -10.66
N ALA A 189 20.44 -0.06 -9.62
CA ALA A 189 19.80 -1.37 -9.64
C ALA A 189 18.31 -1.28 -10.00
N PHE A 190 17.58 -0.32 -9.42
CA PHE A 190 16.17 -0.12 -9.72
C PHE A 190 15.92 0.35 -11.16
N LEU A 191 16.77 1.25 -11.68
CA LEU A 191 16.63 1.80 -13.03
C LEU A 191 16.59 0.70 -14.10
N THR A 192 17.46 -0.31 -13.99
CA THR A 192 17.52 -1.39 -14.97
C THR A 192 16.71 -2.62 -14.55
N GLY A 193 16.94 -3.14 -13.36
CA GLY A 193 16.38 -4.43 -12.90
C GLY A 193 15.11 -4.32 -12.08
N GLY A 194 14.70 -3.10 -11.71
CA GLY A 194 13.61 -2.86 -10.78
C GLY A 194 12.23 -2.73 -11.41
N TYR A 195 11.22 -3.13 -10.65
CA TYR A 195 9.81 -2.91 -10.92
C TYR A 195 9.07 -2.57 -9.62
N LEU A 196 8.09 -1.67 -9.72
CA LEU A 196 7.21 -1.29 -8.62
C LEU A 196 5.77 -1.26 -9.12
N ALA A 197 4.91 -2.04 -8.47
CA ALA A 197 3.49 -2.07 -8.80
C ALA A 197 2.82 -0.73 -8.44
N GLU A 198 1.71 -0.44 -9.11
CA GLU A 198 0.86 0.70 -8.76
C GLU A 198 0.31 0.49 -7.33
N PRO A 199 0.52 1.45 -6.40
CA PRO A 199 0.17 1.29 -4.99
C PRO A 199 -1.34 1.11 -4.76
N GLU A 200 -2.16 1.66 -5.67
CA GLU A 200 -3.61 1.45 -5.68
C GLU A 200 -3.96 -0.04 -5.77
N LYS A 201 -3.27 -0.78 -6.64
CA LYS A 201 -3.50 -2.21 -6.88
C LYS A 201 -2.86 -3.05 -5.77
N MET A 202 -1.55 -2.99 -5.63
CA MET A 202 -0.81 -3.82 -4.66
C MET A 202 0.52 -3.21 -4.26
N TYR A 203 0.97 -3.54 -3.05
CA TYR A 203 2.32 -3.24 -2.60
C TYR A 203 3.25 -4.35 -3.07
N TYR A 204 4.10 -4.03 -4.05
CA TYR A 204 5.05 -4.98 -4.61
C TYR A 204 6.21 -4.25 -5.29
N LEU A 205 7.41 -4.45 -4.77
CA LEU A 205 8.66 -4.04 -5.40
C LEU A 205 9.49 -5.28 -5.67
N GLU A 206 10.09 -5.38 -6.86
CA GLU A 206 11.03 -6.46 -7.20
C GLU A 206 12.26 -5.91 -7.91
N LEU A 207 13.40 -6.57 -7.69
CA LEU A 207 14.58 -6.52 -8.54
C LEU A 207 14.78 -7.91 -9.16
N SER A 208 15.09 -7.97 -10.44
CA SER A 208 15.26 -9.24 -11.17
C SER A 208 16.60 -9.32 -11.90
N SER A 209 17.27 -10.47 -11.82
CA SER A 209 18.52 -10.75 -12.53
C SER A 209 18.62 -12.23 -12.88
N PRO A 210 19.26 -12.62 -14.01
CA PRO A 210 19.53 -14.02 -14.30
C PRO A 210 20.63 -14.62 -13.39
N HIS A 211 21.39 -13.79 -12.67
CA HIS A 211 22.55 -14.23 -11.90
C HIS A 211 22.19 -14.55 -10.44
N SER A 212 22.19 -15.83 -10.08
CA SER A 212 21.79 -16.30 -8.74
C SER A 212 22.78 -15.94 -7.62
N SER A 213 24.08 -15.99 -7.90
CA SER A 213 25.16 -15.62 -6.97
C SER A 213 25.01 -14.17 -6.54
N LEU A 214 24.91 -13.28 -7.52
CA LEU A 214 24.66 -11.85 -7.34
C LEU A 214 23.44 -11.61 -6.45
N MET A 215 22.29 -12.22 -6.77
CA MET A 215 21.06 -11.98 -6.01
C MET A 215 21.16 -12.44 -4.54
N ARG A 216 21.97 -13.47 -4.25
CA ARG A 216 22.24 -13.90 -2.88
C ARG A 216 23.09 -12.88 -2.12
N GLU A 217 24.14 -12.38 -2.76
CA GLU A 217 25.05 -11.37 -2.17
C GLU A 217 24.31 -10.04 -1.93
N LEU A 218 23.50 -9.60 -2.89
CA LEU A 218 22.66 -8.41 -2.73
C LEU A 218 21.60 -8.56 -1.65
N ASN A 219 21.09 -9.77 -1.40
CA ASN A 219 20.15 -10.00 -0.31
C ASN A 219 20.78 -9.73 1.06
N VAL A 220 22.06 -10.05 1.23
CA VAL A 220 22.81 -9.75 2.45
C VAL A 220 23.02 -8.25 2.57
N LEU A 221 23.51 -7.59 1.51
CA LEU A 221 23.68 -6.13 1.48
C LEU A 221 22.37 -5.40 1.84
N PHE A 222 21.25 -5.83 1.28
CA PHE A 222 19.95 -5.20 1.54
C PHE A 222 19.50 -5.41 2.98
N ALA A 223 19.75 -6.59 3.57
CA ALA A 223 19.50 -6.81 4.98
C ALA A 223 20.32 -5.87 5.87
N ASP A 224 21.59 -5.62 5.54
CA ASP A 224 22.46 -4.66 6.24
C ASP A 224 21.99 -3.21 6.12
N MET A 225 21.22 -2.90 5.08
CA MET A 225 20.55 -1.61 4.86
C MET A 225 19.13 -1.57 5.45
N GLU A 226 18.74 -2.57 6.26
CA GLU A 226 17.40 -2.75 6.83
C GLU A 226 16.29 -2.93 5.78
N LEU A 227 16.65 -3.25 4.54
CA LEU A 227 15.73 -3.53 3.44
C LEU A 227 15.43 -5.03 3.38
N ARG A 228 14.34 -5.44 4.05
CA ARG A 228 13.93 -6.85 4.15
C ARG A 228 13.30 -7.38 2.86
N MET A 229 14.15 -7.71 1.90
CA MET A 229 13.75 -8.34 0.65
C MET A 229 13.66 -9.87 0.81
N LYS A 230 12.74 -10.48 0.06
CA LYS A 230 12.55 -11.94 0.01
C LYS A 230 13.11 -12.48 -1.30
N PRO A 231 13.94 -13.53 -1.28
CA PRO A 231 14.36 -14.19 -2.50
C PRO A 231 13.22 -14.99 -3.13
N ALA A 232 13.15 -14.99 -4.46
CA ALA A 232 12.28 -15.84 -5.26
C ALA A 232 12.93 -16.22 -6.58
N ARG A 233 12.32 -17.16 -7.29
CA ARG A 233 12.70 -17.55 -8.65
C ARG A 233 11.47 -17.47 -9.56
N ARG A 234 11.65 -16.90 -10.75
CA ARG A 234 10.60 -16.81 -11.78
C ARG A 234 11.23 -17.18 -13.13
N LYS A 235 10.85 -18.34 -13.66
CA LYS A 235 11.48 -18.95 -14.84
C LYS A 235 13.01 -19.06 -14.61
N ASP A 236 13.80 -18.48 -15.49
CA ASP A 236 15.26 -18.46 -15.42
C ASP A 236 15.83 -17.28 -14.63
N ASN A 237 14.98 -16.39 -14.11
CA ASN A 237 15.42 -15.24 -13.33
C ASN A 237 15.30 -15.48 -11.82
N HIS A 238 16.23 -14.89 -11.09
CA HIS A 238 16.25 -14.76 -9.65
C HIS A 238 15.74 -13.36 -9.28
N LEU A 239 14.97 -13.28 -8.18
CA LEU A 239 14.30 -12.07 -7.76
C LEU A 239 14.57 -11.80 -6.30
N LEU A 240 14.66 -10.53 -5.97
CA LEU A 240 14.51 -10.01 -4.62
C LEU A 240 13.27 -9.15 -4.62
N TYR A 241 12.27 -9.46 -3.78
CA TYR A 241 11.01 -8.74 -3.77
C TYR A 241 10.55 -8.41 -2.35
N CYS A 242 9.73 -7.38 -2.19
CA CYS A 242 9.02 -7.10 -0.95
C CYS A 242 7.56 -6.73 -1.23
N LYS A 243 6.70 -7.00 -0.24
CA LYS A 243 5.26 -6.67 -0.25
C LYS A 243 4.88 -5.72 0.88
N ASP A 244 5.85 -5.36 1.69
CA ASP A 244 5.68 -4.51 2.86
C ASP A 244 5.84 -3.04 2.45
N GLY A 245 4.89 -2.20 2.84
CA GLY A 245 4.87 -0.79 2.47
C GLY A 245 6.06 -0.01 3.06
N GLU A 246 6.44 -0.32 4.29
CA GLU A 246 7.55 0.37 4.99
C GLU A 246 8.89 0.09 4.30
N THR A 247 9.14 -1.17 3.92
CA THR A 247 10.33 -1.55 3.16
C THR A 247 10.38 -0.87 1.78
N ILE A 248 9.23 -0.72 1.11
CA ILE A 248 9.15 -0.01 -0.19
C ILE A 248 9.45 1.48 0.01
N GLU A 249 8.87 2.12 1.02
CA GLU A 249 9.11 3.53 1.36
C GLU A 249 10.58 3.78 1.69
N ALA A 250 11.20 2.92 2.51
CA ALA A 250 12.62 2.97 2.84
C ALA A 250 13.50 2.84 1.58
N TYR A 251 13.20 1.86 0.72
CA TYR A 251 13.93 1.66 -0.54
C TYR A 251 13.89 2.91 -1.43
N LEU A 252 12.69 3.44 -1.67
CA LEU A 252 12.49 4.61 -2.53
C LEU A 252 13.15 5.86 -1.95
N THR A 253 13.10 6.03 -0.63
CA THR A 253 13.75 7.13 0.08
C THR A 253 15.27 7.07 -0.07
N LEU A 254 15.87 5.90 0.19
CA LEU A 254 17.31 5.68 0.05
C LEU A 254 17.77 5.86 -1.41
N ALA A 255 16.99 5.40 -2.38
CA ALA A 255 17.30 5.58 -3.79
C ALA A 255 17.12 7.03 -4.30
N GLY A 256 16.50 7.91 -3.50
CA GLY A 256 16.33 9.34 -3.79
C GLY A 256 15.11 9.66 -4.65
N ALA A 257 14.04 8.86 -4.57
CA ALA A 257 12.77 9.07 -5.27
C ALA A 257 11.70 9.69 -4.33
N HIS A 258 12.00 10.86 -3.77
CA HIS A 258 11.18 11.47 -2.72
C HIS A 258 9.75 11.80 -3.15
N LYS A 259 9.52 12.19 -4.41
CA LYS A 259 8.15 12.48 -4.90
C LYS A 259 7.34 11.19 -5.00
N ALA A 260 7.94 10.13 -5.54
CA ALA A 260 7.31 8.81 -5.58
C ALA A 260 6.99 8.27 -4.18
N VAL A 261 7.84 8.52 -3.18
CA VAL A 261 7.56 8.15 -1.77
C VAL A 261 6.30 8.86 -1.28
N ILE A 262 6.18 10.17 -1.49
CA ILE A 262 5.02 10.95 -1.05
C ILE A 262 3.73 10.42 -1.71
N GLU A 263 3.74 10.23 -3.04
CA GLU A 263 2.59 9.68 -3.78
C GLU A 263 2.22 8.27 -3.30
N PHE A 264 3.22 7.44 -3.01
CA PHE A 264 3.02 6.10 -2.46
C PHE A 264 2.37 6.16 -1.06
N MET A 265 2.87 7.01 -0.17
CA MET A 265 2.35 7.17 1.19
C MET A 265 0.92 7.71 1.19
N GLU A 266 0.62 8.72 0.37
CA GLU A 266 -0.74 9.26 0.22
C GLU A 266 -1.73 8.17 -0.20
N THR A 267 -1.36 7.38 -1.22
CA THR A 267 -2.17 6.26 -1.71
C THR A 267 -2.36 5.20 -0.63
N ARG A 268 -1.31 4.91 0.15
CA ARG A 268 -1.36 3.94 1.26
C ARG A 268 -2.34 4.39 2.34
N VAL A 269 -2.26 5.63 2.79
CA VAL A 269 -3.17 6.18 3.81
C VAL A 269 -4.63 6.09 3.36
N ILE A 270 -4.93 6.49 2.12
CA ILE A 270 -6.30 6.42 1.57
C ILE A 270 -6.80 4.98 1.54
N LYS A 271 -5.95 4.04 1.10
CA LYS A 271 -6.30 2.62 1.02
C LYS A 271 -6.53 2.00 2.39
N ASP A 272 -5.73 2.35 3.38
CA ASP A 272 -5.88 1.86 4.76
C ASP A 272 -7.17 2.39 5.42
N VAL A 273 -7.52 3.65 5.20
CA VAL A 273 -8.81 4.23 5.65
C VAL A 273 -9.98 3.51 4.98
N ARG A 274 -9.95 3.34 3.65
CA ARG A 274 -11.00 2.62 2.91
C ARG A 274 -11.15 1.17 3.40
N ASN A 275 -10.04 0.46 3.58
CA ASN A 275 -10.06 -0.92 4.08
C ASN A 275 -10.63 -1.00 5.49
N THR A 276 -10.32 -0.04 6.35
CA THR A 276 -10.87 0.04 7.71
C THR A 276 -12.37 0.27 7.70
N ILE A 277 -12.85 1.22 6.89
CA ILE A 277 -14.28 1.49 6.71
C ILE A 277 -14.98 0.25 6.15
N ASN A 278 -14.44 -0.36 5.10
CA ASN A 278 -15.02 -1.56 4.49
C ASN A 278 -15.15 -2.71 5.48
N ARG A 279 -14.12 -2.96 6.30
CA ARG A 279 -14.18 -3.99 7.35
C ARG A 279 -15.27 -3.67 8.38
N ARG A 280 -15.39 -2.41 8.79
CA ARG A 280 -16.41 -1.98 9.75
C ARG A 280 -17.82 -2.13 9.17
N VAL A 281 -18.06 -1.61 7.97
CA VAL A 281 -19.35 -1.70 7.28
C VAL A 281 -19.74 -3.15 7.04
N ASN A 282 -18.81 -4.00 6.60
CA ASN A 282 -19.09 -5.43 6.40
C ASN A 282 -19.44 -6.14 7.71
N CYS A 283 -18.78 -5.78 8.82
CA CYS A 283 -19.11 -6.32 10.13
C CYS A 283 -20.50 -5.87 10.60
N GLU A 284 -20.81 -4.58 10.47
CA GLU A 284 -22.12 -4.00 10.82
C GLU A 284 -23.24 -4.63 9.97
N ALA A 285 -23.07 -4.72 8.66
CA ALA A 285 -24.03 -5.35 7.76
C ALA A 285 -24.25 -6.83 8.11
N SER A 286 -23.19 -7.60 8.37
CA SER A 286 -23.31 -9.00 8.79
C SER A 286 -24.05 -9.15 10.13
N ASN A 287 -23.82 -8.24 11.07
CA ASN A 287 -24.51 -8.24 12.36
C ASN A 287 -25.99 -7.90 12.21
N ILE A 288 -26.35 -6.95 11.34
CA ILE A 288 -27.75 -6.58 11.04
C ILE A 288 -28.47 -7.76 10.40
N ILE A 289 -27.87 -8.40 9.37
CA ILE A 289 -28.46 -9.57 8.70
C ILE A 289 -28.72 -10.70 9.69
N LYS A 290 -27.72 -11.07 10.50
CA LYS A 290 -27.88 -12.12 11.53
C LYS A 290 -28.90 -11.75 12.60
N ALA A 291 -28.99 -10.47 12.97
CA ALA A 291 -29.99 -10.02 13.94
C ALA A 291 -31.41 -10.13 13.37
N ALA A 292 -31.60 -9.76 12.11
CA ALA A 292 -32.87 -9.89 11.39
C ALA A 292 -33.28 -11.38 11.24
N GLU A 293 -32.36 -12.24 10.79
CA GLU A 293 -32.61 -13.69 10.67
C GLU A 293 -33.00 -14.32 12.01
N ASN A 294 -32.25 -14.04 13.07
CA ASN A 294 -32.58 -14.53 14.42
C ASN A 294 -33.91 -13.99 14.92
N GLY A 295 -34.22 -12.72 14.62
CA GLY A 295 -35.48 -12.08 14.98
C GLY A 295 -36.68 -12.75 14.32
N SER A 296 -36.60 -12.99 13.02
CA SER A 296 -37.64 -13.69 12.24
C SER A 296 -37.83 -15.13 12.73
N TYR A 297 -36.74 -15.85 12.97
CA TYR A 297 -36.79 -17.21 13.50
C TYR A 297 -37.40 -17.27 14.91
N GLN A 298 -37.02 -16.34 15.80
CA GLN A 298 -37.65 -16.21 17.12
C GLN A 298 -39.16 -15.95 16.98
N LEU A 299 -39.57 -15.04 16.10
CA LEU A 299 -40.98 -14.71 15.90
C LEU A 299 -41.79 -15.93 15.42
N GLU A 300 -41.24 -16.72 14.50
CA GLU A 300 -41.85 -17.97 14.03
C GLU A 300 -42.03 -18.97 15.18
N MET A 301 -40.99 -19.18 15.99
CA MET A 301 -41.04 -20.09 17.13
C MET A 301 -42.06 -19.64 18.19
N LEU A 302 -42.14 -18.34 18.47
CA LEU A 302 -43.12 -17.80 19.42
C LEU A 302 -44.55 -17.97 18.92
N ARG A 303 -44.82 -17.76 17.62
CA ARG A 303 -46.13 -18.03 17.02
C ARG A 303 -46.53 -19.50 17.16
N ARG A 304 -45.58 -20.43 17.05
CA ARG A 304 -45.85 -21.87 17.25
C ARG A 304 -46.29 -22.18 18.68
N ILE A 305 -45.68 -21.52 19.68
CA ILE A 305 -46.10 -21.65 21.09
C ILE A 305 -47.53 -21.14 21.29
N GLU A 306 -47.87 -20.01 20.66
CA GLU A 306 -49.21 -19.42 20.73
C GLU A 306 -50.26 -20.34 20.09
N GLN A 307 -49.99 -20.85 18.88
CA GLN A 307 -50.89 -21.76 18.15
C GLN A 307 -51.14 -23.08 18.89
N ALA A 308 -50.14 -23.59 19.61
CA ALA A 308 -50.27 -24.81 20.41
C ALA A 308 -51.01 -24.60 21.75
N GLY A 309 -51.45 -23.36 22.06
CA GLY A 309 -52.07 -23.02 23.35
C GLY A 309 -51.13 -23.10 24.55
N ALA A 310 -49.82 -23.25 24.31
CA ALA A 310 -48.82 -23.44 25.35
C ALA A 310 -48.40 -22.13 26.05
N ALA A 311 -48.83 -20.97 25.52
CA ALA A 311 -48.52 -19.66 26.09
C ALA A 311 -49.03 -19.46 27.53
N ALA A 312 -50.15 -20.10 27.90
CA ALA A 312 -50.71 -20.02 29.25
C ALA A 312 -49.81 -20.65 30.32
N ALA A 313 -49.03 -21.68 29.95
CA ALA A 313 -48.14 -22.41 30.85
C ALA A 313 -46.76 -21.75 31.04
N LEU A 314 -46.47 -20.64 30.35
CA LEU A 314 -45.22 -19.91 30.49
C LEU A 314 -45.11 -19.24 31.86
N ASP A 315 -43.89 -19.20 32.41
CA ASP A 315 -43.60 -18.35 33.57
C ASP A 315 -43.69 -16.85 33.19
N ASP A 316 -43.90 -15.96 34.16
CA ASP A 316 -44.12 -14.54 33.89
C ASP A 316 -42.95 -13.88 33.14
N LYS A 317 -41.71 -14.32 33.40
CA LYS A 317 -40.50 -13.79 32.76
C LYS A 317 -40.41 -14.19 31.29
N LEU A 318 -40.83 -15.40 30.95
CA LEU A 318 -40.89 -15.91 29.58
C LEU A 318 -42.09 -15.33 28.83
N ARG A 319 -43.23 -15.17 29.48
CA ARG A 319 -44.41 -14.52 28.89
C ARG A 319 -44.11 -13.07 28.51
N GLU A 320 -43.42 -12.34 29.38
CA GLU A 320 -42.94 -10.97 29.10
C GLU A 320 -41.98 -10.94 27.90
N ALA A 321 -40.98 -11.84 27.86
CA ALA A 321 -40.02 -11.90 26.76
C ALA A 321 -40.68 -12.25 25.42
N MET A 322 -41.66 -13.17 25.43
CA MET A 322 -42.47 -13.52 24.26
C MET A 322 -43.27 -12.31 23.77
N ARG A 323 -43.98 -11.62 24.67
CA ARG A 323 -44.74 -10.40 24.34
C ARG A 323 -43.83 -9.34 23.71
N LEU A 324 -42.71 -9.01 24.36
CA LEU A 324 -41.79 -7.98 23.88
C LEU A 324 -41.25 -8.27 22.48
N ARG A 325 -40.88 -9.52 22.18
CA ARG A 325 -40.37 -9.88 20.84
C ARG A 325 -41.47 -9.87 19.78
N MET A 326 -42.71 -10.25 20.13
CA MET A 326 -43.83 -10.24 19.20
C MET A 326 -44.34 -8.82 18.91
N GLU A 327 -44.33 -7.94 19.91
CA GLU A 327 -44.76 -6.55 19.79
C GLU A 327 -43.73 -5.69 19.04
N TYR A 328 -42.44 -5.97 19.21
CA TYR A 328 -41.34 -5.23 18.59
C TYR A 328 -40.42 -6.18 17.77
N PRO A 329 -40.92 -6.74 16.66
CA PRO A 329 -40.23 -7.78 15.89
C PRO A 329 -39.02 -7.27 15.10
N ASP A 330 -38.88 -5.96 14.88
CA ASP A 330 -37.77 -5.37 14.13
C ASP A 330 -36.68 -4.78 15.05
N GLU A 331 -36.93 -4.74 16.35
CA GLU A 331 -35.99 -4.13 17.29
C GLU A 331 -34.82 -5.07 17.63
N PRO A 332 -33.60 -4.54 17.79
CA PRO A 332 -32.48 -5.33 18.24
C PRO A 332 -32.64 -5.71 19.72
N LEU A 333 -32.08 -6.87 20.10
CA LEU A 333 -32.14 -7.44 21.45
C LEU A 333 -31.77 -6.47 22.60
N ALA A 334 -30.92 -5.46 22.33
CA ALA A 334 -30.54 -4.48 23.35
C ALA A 334 -31.70 -3.54 23.70
N GLU A 335 -32.44 -3.06 22.70
CA GLU A 335 -33.60 -2.18 22.89
C GLU A 335 -34.74 -2.95 23.56
N LEU A 336 -35.00 -4.19 23.12
CA LEU A 336 -35.98 -5.06 23.77
C LEU A 336 -35.68 -5.31 25.25
N ALA A 337 -34.40 -5.46 25.61
CA ALA A 337 -34.01 -5.71 26.99
C ALA A 337 -34.18 -4.47 27.87
N ALA A 338 -34.02 -3.28 27.30
CA ALA A 338 -34.30 -2.00 27.96
C ALA A 338 -35.80 -1.75 28.15
N ARG A 339 -36.67 -2.31 27.29
CA ARG A 339 -38.13 -2.26 27.39
C ARG A 339 -38.74 -3.21 28.42
N ALA A 340 -37.98 -4.17 28.93
CA ALA A 340 -38.44 -5.07 29.99
C ALA A 340 -38.64 -4.31 31.30
N GLU A 341 -39.58 -4.76 32.14
CA GLU A 341 -39.89 -4.12 33.41
C GLU A 341 -39.80 -5.14 34.56
N PRO A 342 -38.71 -5.13 35.37
CA PRO A 342 -37.58 -4.20 35.33
C PRO A 342 -36.62 -4.45 34.14
N PRO A 343 -35.84 -3.42 33.71
CA PRO A 343 -34.89 -3.57 32.61
C PRO A 343 -33.90 -4.71 32.86
N ILE A 344 -33.65 -5.51 31.84
CA ILE A 344 -32.75 -6.66 31.92
C ILE A 344 -31.54 -6.48 31.01
N SER A 345 -30.49 -7.26 31.26
CA SER A 345 -29.35 -7.27 30.34
C SER A 345 -29.74 -7.93 29.02
N LYS A 346 -29.09 -7.50 27.92
CA LYS A 346 -29.20 -8.14 26.59
C LYS A 346 -29.04 -9.67 26.67
N SER A 347 -28.09 -10.13 27.49
CA SER A 347 -27.82 -11.56 27.69
C SER A 347 -28.97 -12.26 28.43
N GLY A 348 -29.55 -11.60 29.45
CA GLY A 348 -30.71 -12.09 30.17
C GLY A 348 -31.93 -12.27 29.28
N LEU A 349 -32.25 -11.28 28.44
CA LEU A 349 -33.35 -11.40 27.48
C LEU A 349 -33.08 -12.50 26.44
N ASN A 350 -31.87 -12.54 25.89
CA ASN A 350 -31.47 -13.58 24.94
C ASN A 350 -31.61 -15.00 25.52
N HIS A 351 -31.28 -15.18 26.81
CA HIS A 351 -31.46 -16.48 27.47
C HIS A 351 -32.93 -16.88 27.57
N ARG A 352 -33.82 -15.94 27.92
CA ARG A 352 -35.27 -16.16 27.94
C ARG A 352 -35.81 -16.55 26.55
N LEU A 353 -35.42 -15.83 25.51
CA LEU A 353 -35.82 -16.11 24.12
C LEU A 353 -35.31 -17.47 23.63
N ARG A 354 -34.08 -17.85 23.97
CA ARG A 354 -33.56 -19.20 23.68
C ARG A 354 -34.35 -20.30 24.37
N LYS A 355 -34.78 -20.08 25.62
CA LYS A 355 -35.62 -21.04 26.35
C LYS A 355 -36.98 -21.19 25.66
N LEU A 356 -37.59 -20.09 25.22
CA LEU A 356 -38.84 -20.11 24.43
C LEU A 356 -38.65 -20.86 23.10
N VAL A 357 -37.62 -20.55 22.34
CA VAL A 357 -37.28 -21.27 21.09
C VAL A 357 -37.15 -22.78 21.36
N ALA A 358 -36.40 -23.18 22.37
CA ALA A 358 -36.23 -24.60 22.71
C ALA A 358 -37.54 -25.28 23.17
N MET A 359 -38.47 -24.52 23.77
CA MET A 359 -39.82 -25.02 24.07
C MET A 359 -40.64 -25.20 22.79
N ALA A 360 -40.58 -24.25 21.86
CA ALA A 360 -41.27 -24.32 20.58
C ALA A 360 -40.80 -25.50 19.71
N GLU A 361 -39.49 -25.76 19.70
CA GLU A 361 -38.88 -26.88 18.95
C GLU A 361 -39.37 -28.25 19.44
N ARG A 362 -39.75 -28.37 20.72
CA ARG A 362 -40.26 -29.62 21.32
C ARG A 362 -41.75 -29.85 21.11
N LEU A 363 -42.49 -28.84 20.64
CA LEU A 363 -43.89 -29.02 20.29
C LEU A 363 -43.99 -29.94 19.07
N PRO A 364 -45.07 -30.71 18.90
CA PRO A 364 -45.34 -31.42 17.66
C PRO A 364 -45.30 -30.44 16.48
N ALA A 365 -44.89 -30.88 15.29
CA ALA A 365 -45.07 -30.07 14.09
C ALA A 365 -46.57 -29.76 13.98
N ALA A 366 -46.93 -28.49 13.73
CA ALA A 366 -48.32 -28.18 13.42
C ALA A 366 -48.64 -28.91 12.11
N ASP A 367 -49.46 -29.96 12.18
CA ASP A 367 -49.90 -30.66 10.98
C ASP A 367 -50.56 -29.63 10.06
N ALA A 368 -50.05 -29.52 8.83
CA ALA A 368 -50.57 -28.65 7.78
C ALA A 368 -51.96 -29.08 7.27
N SER A 369 -52.73 -29.83 8.07
CA SER A 369 -54.00 -30.47 7.70
C SER A 369 -55.24 -29.69 8.16
N ALA A 370 -55.11 -28.59 8.94
CA ALA A 370 -56.28 -27.88 9.47
C ALA A 370 -56.77 -26.68 8.63
N GLN A 371 -56.11 -26.30 7.52
CA GLN A 371 -56.50 -25.11 6.74
C GLN A 371 -57.37 -25.39 5.49
N LYS A 372 -57.94 -26.59 5.32
CA LYS A 372 -58.77 -26.93 4.15
C LYS A 372 -60.26 -27.12 4.40
N GLN A 373 -60.77 -26.81 5.59
CA GLN A 373 -62.20 -26.92 5.90
C GLN A 373 -62.66 -25.75 6.77
N THR A 374 -62.91 -24.62 6.12
CA THR A 374 -63.95 -23.59 6.39
C THR A 374 -63.54 -22.29 5.69
N ASP A 375 -63.81 -22.20 4.39
CA ASP A 375 -64.83 -21.31 3.81
C ASP A 375 -64.83 -21.40 2.27
#